data_AF-A0A366II89-F1
#
_entry.id   AF-A0A366II89-F1
#
_cell.length_a   1.000
_cell.length_b   1.000
_cell.length_c   1.000
_cell.angle_alpha   90.00
_cell.angle_beta   90.00
_cell.angle_gamma   90.00
#
_symmetry.space_group_name_H-M   'P 1'
#
loop_
_entity.id
_entity.type
_entity.pdbx_description
1 polymer ?
#
loop_
_entity_poly.entity_id
_entity_poly.type
_entity_poly.pdbx_seq_one_letter_code
_entity_poly.pdbx_strand_id
1 'polypeptide(L)'
;MISQLEELAPVYQFTLRGDDRANWNQRVEEIADAVNRTEALADADIIFVTSDLRGGYDAATQTMMDSPVFKELPAVKAGHVYPHGNATIAGYADAMYDIEMAEKALEDYRNS
;
A
#
# COMPACT_ATOMS: atom_id res chain seq x y z
N MET A 1 20.95 16.55 -14.11
CA MET A 1 20.16 15.30 -14.32
C MET A 1 18.96 15.28 -13.38
N ILE A 2 19.13 15.38 -12.05
CA ILE A 2 18.00 15.54 -11.11
C ILE A 2 17.15 16.80 -11.40
N SER A 3 17.80 17.93 -11.70
CA SER A 3 17.13 19.20 -12.00
C SER A 3 16.19 19.15 -13.22
N GLN A 4 16.42 18.23 -14.16
CA GLN A 4 15.55 18.03 -15.32
C GLN A 4 14.34 17.16 -14.99
N LEU A 5 14.42 16.34 -13.95
CA LEU A 5 13.31 15.52 -13.46
C LEU A 5 12.39 16.34 -12.56
N GLU A 6 12.94 17.26 -11.76
CA GLU A 6 12.18 18.22 -10.93
C GLU A 6 11.32 19.19 -11.76
N GLU A 7 11.70 19.48 -13.01
CA GLU A 7 10.90 20.28 -13.95
C GLU A 7 9.66 19.54 -14.47
N LEU A 8 9.68 18.20 -14.47
CA LEU A 8 8.62 17.38 -15.05
C LEU A 8 7.64 16.85 -14.00
N ALA A 9 8.09 16.67 -12.76
CA ALA A 9 7.27 16.22 -11.64
C ALA A 9 7.95 16.54 -10.30
N PRO A 10 7.21 16.52 -9.17
CA PRO A 10 7.82 16.53 -7.84
C PRO A 10 8.78 15.35 -7.69
N VAL A 11 10.06 15.62 -7.50
CA VAL A 11 11.10 14.61 -7.33
C VAL A 11 11.72 14.78 -5.96
N TYR A 12 11.74 13.69 -5.19
CA TYR A 12 12.45 13.61 -3.93
C TYR A 12 13.68 12.71 -4.10
N GLN A 13 14.86 13.26 -3.85
CA GLN A 13 16.09 12.49 -3.89
C GLN A 13 16.52 12.14 -2.47
N PHE A 14 16.71 10.86 -2.21
CA PHE A 14 17.35 10.39 -0.97
C PHE A 14 18.51 9.45 -1.27
N THR A 15 19.44 9.36 -0.32
CA THR A 15 20.66 8.54 -0.47
C THR A 15 20.57 7.32 0.44
N LEU A 16 20.62 6.12 -0.14
CA LEU A 16 20.68 4.85 0.60
C LEU A 16 22.10 4.62 1.17
N ARG A 17 22.38 5.11 2.39
CA ARG A 17 23.61 4.79 3.14
C ARG A 17 23.36 4.75 4.64
N GLY A 18 24.15 3.94 5.35
CA GLY A 18 24.21 3.92 6.81
C GLY A 18 23.28 2.92 7.50
N ASP A 19 23.33 2.92 8.83
CA ASP A 19 22.66 1.95 9.71
C ASP A 19 21.12 2.05 9.67
N ASP A 20 20.59 3.17 9.20
CA ASP A 20 19.14 3.41 9.05
C ASP A 20 18.54 2.84 7.75
N ARG A 21 19.32 2.05 6.99
CA ARG A 21 18.85 1.41 5.75
C ARG A 21 17.68 0.43 5.93
N ALA A 22 17.33 0.07 7.16
CA ALA A 22 16.21 -0.80 7.49
C ALA A 22 15.07 -0.08 8.24
N ASN A 23 15.18 1.23 8.50
CA ASN A 23 14.15 1.98 9.21
C ASN A 23 12.98 2.29 8.27
N TRP A 24 12.07 1.31 8.13
CA TRP A 24 10.92 1.38 7.23
C TRP A 24 9.88 2.42 7.67
N ASN A 25 9.71 2.62 8.98
CA ASN A 25 8.71 3.56 9.52
C ASN A 25 9.05 5.01 9.15
N GLN A 26 10.32 5.42 9.30
CA GLN A 26 10.78 6.74 8.89
C GLN A 26 10.48 7.03 7.40
N ARG A 27 10.58 6.02 6.54
CA ARG A 27 10.37 6.17 5.09
C ARG A 27 8.91 6.35 4.72
N VAL A 28 8.04 5.60 5.39
CA VAL A 28 6.60 5.73 5.19
C VAL A 28 6.14 7.11 5.65
N GLU A 29 6.67 7.62 6.76
CA GLU A 29 6.40 8.97 7.24
C GLU A 29 6.90 10.06 6.26
N GLU A 30 8.14 9.97 5.78
CA GLU A 30 8.71 10.94 4.84
C GLU A 30 7.99 10.93 3.47
N ILE A 31 7.62 9.77 2.95
CA ILE A 31 6.86 9.67 1.70
C ILE A 31 5.44 10.19 1.91
N ALA A 32 4.75 9.79 2.99
CA ALA A 32 3.37 10.22 3.26
C ALA A 32 3.26 11.75 3.39
N ASP A 33 4.22 12.39 4.08
CA ASP A 33 4.33 13.84 4.18
C ASP A 33 4.67 14.47 2.82
N ALA A 34 5.62 13.89 2.07
CA ALA A 34 6.06 14.42 0.78
C ALA A 34 4.99 14.33 -0.32
N VAL A 35 4.11 13.32 -0.29
CA VAL A 35 3.14 13.14 -1.36
C VAL A 35 1.77 13.73 -1.04
N ASN A 36 1.37 13.87 0.23
CA ASN A 36 0.04 14.38 0.63
C ASN A 36 -1.10 13.85 -0.27
N ARG A 37 -0.99 12.59 -0.71
CA ARG A 37 -1.77 11.95 -1.80
C ARG A 37 -2.92 11.10 -1.25
N THR A 38 -3.53 11.49 -0.14
CA THR A 38 -4.78 10.87 0.32
C THR A 38 -5.87 10.89 -0.75
N GLU A 39 -5.85 11.90 -1.63
CA GLU A 39 -6.73 11.99 -2.80
C GLU A 39 -6.52 10.85 -3.83
N ALA A 40 -5.29 10.31 -3.97
CA ALA A 40 -5.00 9.19 -4.87
C ALA A 40 -5.34 7.82 -4.29
N LEU A 41 -5.80 7.77 -3.04
CA LEU A 41 -6.49 6.60 -2.48
C LEU A 41 -8.01 6.76 -2.58
N ALA A 42 -8.51 7.98 -2.77
CA ALA A 42 -9.93 8.26 -2.84
C ALA A 42 -10.56 7.83 -4.17
N ASP A 43 -9.76 7.69 -5.23
CA ASP A 43 -10.17 7.20 -6.55
C ASP A 43 -9.95 5.69 -6.74
N ALA A 44 -9.43 4.98 -5.73
CA ALA A 44 -9.26 3.54 -5.80
C ALA A 44 -10.62 2.82 -5.63
N ASP A 45 -10.93 1.90 -6.54
CA ASP A 45 -12.12 1.04 -6.48
C ASP A 45 -11.91 -0.23 -5.63
N ILE A 46 -10.66 -0.69 -5.53
CA ILE A 46 -10.23 -1.87 -4.79
C ILE A 46 -8.97 -1.51 -4.00
N ILE A 47 -8.92 -1.90 -2.73
CA ILE A 47 -7.75 -1.71 -1.85
C ILE A 47 -7.19 -3.06 -1.42
N PHE A 48 -5.89 -3.23 -1.64
CA PHE A 48 -5.12 -4.36 -1.13
C PHE A 48 -4.37 -3.96 0.13
N VAL A 49 -4.49 -4.77 1.18
CA VAL A 49 -3.89 -4.54 2.47
C VAL A 49 -2.90 -5.65 2.79
N THR A 50 -1.72 -5.28 3.28
CA THR A 50 -0.71 -6.23 3.73
C THR A 50 -1.30 -7.20 4.76
N SER A 51 -1.05 -8.49 4.58
CA SER A 51 -1.46 -9.55 5.48
C SER A 51 -0.35 -10.60 5.60
N ASP A 52 -0.55 -11.61 6.43
CA ASP A 52 0.17 -12.87 6.24
C ASP A 52 -0.40 -13.63 5.03
N LEU A 53 0.24 -14.75 4.66
CA LEU A 53 -0.22 -15.65 3.57
C LEU A 53 -1.49 -16.45 3.92
N ARG A 54 -2.25 -16.00 4.93
CA ARG A 54 -3.52 -16.58 5.39
C ARG A 54 -4.60 -15.49 5.57
N GLY A 55 -4.30 -14.24 5.21
CA GLY A 55 -5.20 -13.09 5.34
C GLY A 55 -5.25 -12.46 6.73
N GLY A 56 -4.34 -12.83 7.63
CA GLY A 56 -4.21 -12.23 8.96
C GLY A 56 -3.49 -10.88 8.92
N TYR A 57 -4.01 -9.89 9.63
CA TYR A 57 -3.41 -8.55 9.72
C TYR A 57 -2.56 -8.39 10.96
N ASP A 58 -1.36 -7.82 10.82
CA ASP A 58 -0.55 -7.44 11.96
C ASP A 58 -1.10 -6.20 12.69
N ALA A 59 -0.53 -5.87 13.84
CA ALA A 59 -1.04 -4.77 14.67
C ALA A 59 -0.94 -3.40 13.99
N ALA A 60 0.11 -3.17 13.19
CA ALA A 60 0.30 -1.92 12.46
C ALA A 60 -0.77 -1.75 11.38
N THR A 61 -1.02 -2.82 10.62
CA THR A 61 -2.05 -2.89 9.60
C THR A 61 -3.44 -2.66 10.20
N GLN A 62 -3.76 -3.33 11.32
CA GLN A 62 -5.03 -3.13 12.02
C GLN A 62 -5.20 -1.69 12.47
N THR A 63 -4.15 -1.08 13.04
CA THR A 63 -4.17 0.33 13.47
C THR A 63 -4.46 1.28 12.30
N MET A 64 -3.84 1.04 11.14
CA MET A 64 -4.10 1.81 9.92
C MET A 64 -5.55 1.63 9.44
N MET A 65 -6.03 0.38 9.36
CA MET A 65 -7.41 0.07 8.95
C MET A 65 -8.45 0.66 9.91
N ASP A 66 -8.10 0.80 11.19
CA ASP A 66 -8.97 1.38 12.20
C ASP A 66 -9.04 2.91 12.17
N SER A 67 -8.11 3.56 11.47
CA SER A 67 -8.05 5.01 11.39
C SER A 67 -9.29 5.62 10.71
N PRO A 68 -9.72 6.82 11.14
CA PRO A 68 -10.83 7.52 10.48
C PRO A 68 -10.57 7.74 8.99
N VAL A 69 -9.33 8.06 8.61
CA VAL A 69 -8.97 8.32 7.21
C VAL A 69 -9.21 7.09 6.34
N PHE A 70 -8.78 5.90 6.78
CA PHE A 70 -8.98 4.67 6.04
C PHE A 70 -10.46 4.32 5.91
N LYS A 71 -11.21 4.40 7.02
CA LYS A 71 -12.66 4.10 7.04
C LYS A 71 -13.49 5.02 6.15
N GLU A 72 -13.02 6.22 5.85
CA GLU A 72 -13.72 7.18 5.00
C GLU A 72 -13.54 6.95 3.49
N LEU A 73 -12.57 6.13 3.07
CA LEU A 73 -12.27 5.87 1.67
C LEU A 73 -13.46 5.21 0.95
N PRO A 74 -13.78 5.58 -0.31
CA PRO A 74 -14.91 5.02 -1.05
C PRO A 74 -14.87 3.49 -1.19
N ALA A 75 -13.73 2.90 -1.57
CA ALA A 75 -13.59 1.45 -1.65
C ALA A 75 -13.78 0.75 -0.30
N VAL A 76 -13.37 1.38 0.81
CA VAL A 76 -13.58 0.82 2.16
C VAL A 76 -15.07 0.79 2.50
N LYS A 77 -15.80 1.87 2.20
CA LYS A 77 -17.27 1.93 2.37
C LYS A 77 -18.01 0.97 1.45
N ALA A 78 -17.49 0.73 0.25
CA ALA A 78 -18.02 -0.25 -0.70
C ALA A 78 -17.71 -1.70 -0.31
N GLY A 79 -16.83 -1.93 0.68
CA GLY A 79 -16.43 -3.26 1.10
C GLY A 79 -15.36 -3.90 0.20
N HIS A 80 -14.68 -3.13 -0.64
CA HIS A 80 -13.69 -3.60 -1.60
C HIS A 80 -12.27 -3.53 -1.02
N VAL A 81 -12.09 -4.17 0.14
CA VAL A 81 -10.80 -4.23 0.85
C VAL A 81 -10.39 -5.69 1.01
N TYR A 82 -9.23 -6.05 0.48
CA TYR A 82 -8.79 -7.43 0.38
C TYR A 82 -7.37 -7.61 0.94
N PRO A 83 -7.05 -8.76 1.55
CA PRO A 83 -5.68 -9.09 1.93
C PRO A 83 -4.81 -9.30 0.68
N HIS A 84 -3.52 -9.01 0.76
CA HIS A 84 -2.57 -9.17 -0.36
C HIS A 84 -1.20 -9.68 0.09
N GLY A 85 -1.19 -10.53 1.12
CA GLY A 85 0.04 -11.17 1.56
C GLY A 85 1.07 -10.18 2.09
N ASN A 86 2.32 -10.63 2.15
CA ASN A 86 3.38 -9.88 2.78
C ASN A 86 3.70 -8.60 1.98
N ALA A 87 4.11 -7.54 2.67
CA ALA A 87 4.57 -6.31 2.01
C ALA A 87 5.82 -6.50 1.12
N THR A 88 6.48 -7.65 1.21
CA THR A 88 7.63 -8.00 0.38
C THR A 88 7.45 -9.43 -0.13
N ILE A 89 7.49 -9.57 -1.46
CA ILE A 89 7.48 -10.88 -2.13
C ILE A 89 8.91 -11.44 -2.06
N ALA A 90 9.14 -12.38 -1.14
CA ALA A 90 10.46 -12.98 -0.93
C ALA A 90 10.63 -14.31 -1.67
N GLY A 91 9.55 -14.86 -2.24
CA GLY A 91 9.59 -16.13 -2.95
C GLY A 91 8.37 -16.38 -3.82
N TYR A 92 8.41 -17.51 -4.52
CA TYR A 92 7.34 -17.91 -5.46
C TYR A 92 5.99 -18.14 -4.76
N ALA A 93 6.00 -18.68 -3.54
CA ALA A 93 4.76 -18.92 -2.79
C ALA A 93 4.04 -17.59 -2.45
N ASP A 94 4.81 -16.58 -2.02
CA ASP A 94 4.29 -15.23 -1.75
C ASP A 94 3.66 -14.66 -3.04
N ALA A 95 4.38 -14.72 -4.15
CA ALA A 95 3.90 -14.20 -5.44
C ALA A 95 2.60 -14.89 -5.91
N MET A 96 2.51 -16.21 -5.73
CA MET A 96 1.30 -16.95 -6.12
C MET A 96 0.11 -16.62 -5.23
N TYR A 97 0.33 -16.44 -3.92
CA TYR A 97 -0.73 -16.00 -3.01
C TYR A 97 -1.27 -14.63 -3.38
N ASP A 98 -0.39 -13.69 -3.71
CA ASP A 98 -0.76 -12.32 -4.09
C ASP A 98 -1.57 -12.31 -5.39
N ILE A 99 -1.20 -13.15 -6.37
CA ILE A 99 -1.97 -13.35 -7.60
C ILE A 99 -3.37 -13.90 -7.29
N GLU A 100 -3.46 -14.95 -6.46
CA GLU A 100 -4.76 -15.55 -6.08
C GLU A 100 -5.69 -14.52 -5.42
N MET A 101 -5.15 -13.69 -4.51
CA MET A 101 -5.95 -12.65 -3.87
C MET A 101 -6.36 -11.55 -4.84
N ALA A 102 -5.51 -11.19 -5.79
CA ALA A 102 -5.85 -10.22 -6.83
C ALA A 102 -6.94 -10.75 -7.77
N GLU A 103 -6.85 -12.01 -8.21
CA GLU A 103 -7.87 -12.66 -9.02
C GLU A 103 -9.21 -12.68 -8.30
N LYS A 104 -9.23 -13.08 -7.02
CA LYS A 104 -10.44 -13.10 -6.20
C LYS A 104 -11.06 -11.71 -6.03
N ALA A 105 -10.25 -10.69 -5.74
CA ALA A 105 -10.74 -9.32 -5.57
C ALA A 105 -11.37 -8.78 -6.87
N LEU A 106 -10.76 -9.09 -8.04
CA LEU A 106 -11.30 -8.71 -9.34
C LEU A 106 -12.58 -9.46 -9.69
N GLU A 107 -12.68 -10.75 -9.34
CA GLU A 107 -13.91 -11.52 -9.51
C GLU A 107 -15.04 -10.97 -8.64
N ASP A 108 -14.77 -10.70 -7.36
CA ASP A 108 -15.75 -10.14 -6.42
C ASP A 108 -16.24 -8.76 -6.93
N TYR A 109 -15.33 -7.88 -7.34
CA TYR A 109 -15.66 -6.54 -7.86
C TYR A 109 -16.49 -6.56 -9.16
N ARG A 110 -16.25 -7.55 -10.04
CA ARG A 110 -17.02 -7.67 -11.29
C ARG A 110 -18.44 -8.16 -11.05
N ASN A 111 -18.70 -8.77 -9.89
CA ASN A 111 -19.98 -9.38 -9.53
C ASN A 111 -20.77 -8.57 -8.49
N SER A 112 -20.22 -7.45 -7.99
CA SER A 112 -20.84 -6.54 -7.01
C SER A 112 -21.78 -5.51 -7.62
#